data_AF-A0A0G0NJ70-F1
#
_entry.id   AF-A0A0G0NJ70-F1
#
_cell.length_a   1.000
_cell.length_b   1.000
_cell.length_c   1.000
_cell.angle_alpha   90.00
_cell.angle_beta   90.00
_cell.angle_gamma   90.00
#
_symmetry.space_group_name_H-M   'P 1'
#
loop_
_entity.id
_entity.type
_entity.pdbx_description
1 polymer ?
#
loop_
_entity_poly.entity_id
_entity_poly.type
_entity_poly.pdbx_seq_one_letter_code
_entity_poly.pdbx_strand_id
1 'polypeptide(L)'
;MYDELRVIVSAIESMKKILSIGLLLMLFISPGHVLAQTLTISPSPSSTPSPKSDYFLPYPGMLPGSPVYTLKAIRDRLIELFISDPLKKGDFYLLQADKRLTAAVALFDKGEREIAETTLSKAEKYLEKSLNETDVVKRRGQNANDLIDRIGKSSEKHKEVIMGLQEKAEGELEQRIKESYKLAEKVSQRASSMRASR
;
A
#
# COMPACT_ATOMS: atom_id res chain seq x y z
N MET A 1 18.24 -32.44 -47.75
CA MET A 1 17.97 -33.08 -46.44
C MET A 1 19.06 -32.75 -45.41
N TYR A 2 20.35 -32.74 -45.74
CA TYR A 2 21.42 -32.39 -44.79
C TYR A 2 21.51 -30.88 -44.44
N ASP A 3 21.17 -29.96 -45.35
CA ASP A 3 21.23 -28.51 -45.05
C ASP A 3 20.14 -28.04 -44.08
N GLU A 4 18.91 -28.53 -44.22
CA GLU A 4 17.79 -28.27 -43.31
C GLU A 4 18.15 -28.65 -41.86
N LEU A 5 18.84 -29.79 -41.68
CA LEU A 5 19.22 -30.29 -40.37
C LEU A 5 20.31 -29.42 -39.71
N ARG A 6 21.22 -28.83 -40.49
CA ARG A 6 22.28 -27.93 -39.97
C ARG A 6 21.71 -26.59 -39.52
N VAL A 7 20.70 -26.07 -40.20
CA VAL A 7 20.02 -24.81 -39.81
C VAL A 7 19.31 -24.97 -38.47
N ILE A 8 18.60 -26.09 -38.27
CA ILE A 8 17.88 -26.38 -37.02
C ILE A 8 18.86 -26.53 -35.84
N VAL A 9 19.98 -27.24 -36.04
CA VAL A 9 21.00 -27.42 -34.98
C VAL A 9 21.65 -26.08 -34.59
N SER A 10 21.97 -25.22 -35.57
CA SER A 10 22.52 -23.88 -35.31
C SER A 10 21.53 -22.97 -34.57
N ALA A 11 20.24 -23.06 -34.90
CA ALA A 11 19.19 -22.31 -34.21
C ALA A 11 19.02 -22.75 -32.75
N ILE A 12 19.10 -24.06 -32.47
CA ILE A 12 19.03 -24.61 -31.10
C ILE A 12 20.24 -24.15 -30.27
N GLU A 13 21.44 -24.14 -30.86
CA GLU A 13 22.65 -23.70 -30.18
C GLU A 13 22.63 -22.20 -29.87
N SER A 14 22.08 -21.40 -30.78
CA SER A 14 21.86 -19.96 -30.59
C SER A 14 20.81 -19.68 -29.51
N MET A 15 19.71 -20.45 -29.50
CA MET A 15 18.63 -20.33 -28.51
C MET A 15 19.11 -20.71 -27.09
N LYS A 16 19.98 -21.72 -26.98
CA LYS A 16 20.61 -22.13 -25.72
C LYS A 16 21.56 -21.06 -25.17
N LYS A 17 22.31 -20.35 -26.04
CA LYS A 17 23.16 -19.21 -25.64
C LYS A 17 22.33 -18.03 -25.13
N ILE A 18 21.22 -17.70 -25.80
CA ILE A 18 20.31 -16.63 -25.38
C ILE A 18 19.65 -16.97 -24.03
N LEU A 19 19.20 -18.22 -23.84
CA LEU A 19 18.64 -18.71 -22.58
C LEU A 19 19.68 -18.66 -21.43
N SER A 20 20.94 -18.99 -21.72
CA SER A 20 22.04 -18.96 -20.75
C SER A 20 22.40 -17.53 -20.33
N ILE A 21 22.36 -16.57 -21.26
CA ILE A 21 22.59 -15.15 -20.99
C ILE A 21 21.46 -14.56 -20.14
N GLY A 22 20.21 -14.94 -20.41
CA GLY A 22 19.05 -14.53 -19.60
C GLY A 22 19.14 -15.06 -18.15
N LEU A 23 19.59 -16.30 -17.96
CA LEU A 23 19.79 -16.91 -16.64
C LEU A 23 20.95 -16.26 -15.87
N LEU A 24 22.03 -15.88 -16.56
CA LEU A 24 23.17 -15.18 -15.96
C LEU A 24 22.81 -13.74 -15.54
N LEU A 25 21.96 -13.04 -16.31
CA LEU A 25 21.50 -11.69 -15.97
C LEU A 25 20.61 -11.66 -14.72
N MET A 26 19.87 -12.74 -14.46
CA MET A 26 19.01 -12.84 -13.28
C MET A 26 19.81 -13.05 -11.97
N LEU A 27 21.06 -13.53 -12.06
CA LEU A 27 21.91 -13.81 -10.89
C LEU A 27 22.62 -12.56 -10.32
N PHE A 28 22.54 -11.41 -10.99
CA PHE A 28 23.14 -10.13 -10.54
C PHE A 28 22.19 -9.22 -9.75
N ILE A 29 20.94 -9.64 -9.52
CA ILE A 29 20.00 -8.92 -8.65
C ILE A 29 20.27 -9.34 -7.20
N SER A 30 21.42 -8.95 -6.68
CA SER A 30 21.70 -9.05 -5.24
C SER A 30 20.82 -8.03 -4.50
N PRO A 31 20.08 -8.41 -3.45
CA PRO A 31 19.44 -7.44 -2.58
C PRO A 31 20.55 -6.67 -1.85
N GLY A 32 20.74 -5.39 -2.22
CA GLY A 32 21.64 -4.50 -1.50
C GLY A 32 21.29 -4.49 -0.02
N HIS A 33 22.27 -4.80 0.82
CA HIS A 33 22.15 -4.72 2.27
C HIS A 33 21.76 -3.28 2.66
N VAL A 34 20.56 -3.11 3.21
CA VAL A 34 20.09 -1.83 3.75
C VAL A 34 20.76 -1.61 5.09
N LEU A 35 21.71 -0.67 5.15
CA LEU A 35 22.30 -0.21 6.40
C LEU A 35 21.32 0.77 7.06
N ALA A 36 20.62 0.32 8.10
CA ALA A 36 19.74 1.17 8.88
C ALA A 36 20.57 2.16 9.72
N GLN A 37 20.53 3.45 9.38
CA GLN A 37 20.99 4.51 10.27
C GLN A 37 19.89 4.81 11.29
N THR A 38 20.14 4.49 12.56
CA THR A 38 19.31 4.94 13.68
C THR A 38 19.70 6.38 14.05
N LEU A 39 18.96 7.34 13.50
CA LEU A 39 18.98 8.71 14.02
C LEU A 39 18.35 8.70 15.41
N THR A 40 19.17 8.95 16.42
CA THR A 40 18.72 9.18 17.79
C THR A 40 18.14 10.59 17.84
N ILE A 41 16.81 10.71 17.85
CA ILE A 41 16.12 11.99 18.06
C ILE A 41 15.94 12.16 19.57
N SER A 42 16.56 13.22 20.10
CA SER A 42 16.43 13.69 21.48
C SER A 42 14.99 14.17 21.77
N PRO A 43 14.38 13.77 22.90
CA PRO A 43 13.03 14.22 23.24
C PRO A 43 13.05 15.65 23.80
N SER A 44 12.44 16.58 23.07
CA SER A 44 12.01 17.89 23.59
C SER A 44 10.55 17.76 24.11
N PRO A 45 10.20 18.30 25.29
CA PRO A 45 8.86 18.13 25.86
C PRO A 45 7.88 19.21 25.40
N SER A 46 6.58 18.92 25.60
CA SER A 46 5.37 19.74 25.33
C SER A 46 4.75 19.46 23.95
N SER A 47 3.47 19.10 23.80
CA SER A 47 2.26 19.46 24.56
C SER A 47 1.10 18.47 24.29
N THR A 48 0.28 18.21 25.31
CA THR A 48 -1.09 17.65 25.33
C THR A 48 -1.37 16.32 24.60
N PRO A 49 -1.81 15.25 25.31
CA PRO A 49 -2.06 13.94 24.70
C PRO A 49 -3.39 13.94 23.94
N SER A 50 -3.34 14.06 22.62
CA SER A 50 -4.33 13.39 21.77
C SER A 50 -4.11 11.86 21.91
N PRO A 51 -5.17 11.03 21.91
CA PRO A 51 -5.03 9.58 21.99
C PRO A 51 -4.28 9.10 20.74
N LYS A 52 -2.96 8.95 20.87
CA LYS A 52 -2.06 8.55 19.80
C LYS A 52 -2.29 7.08 19.50
N SER A 53 -2.70 6.75 18.29
CA SER A 53 -2.89 5.37 17.86
C SER A 53 -1.53 4.67 17.82
N ASP A 54 -1.40 3.56 18.57
CA ASP A 54 -0.22 2.68 18.57
C ASP A 54 -0.28 1.73 17.36
N TYR A 55 -0.17 2.32 16.17
CA TYR A 55 -0.11 1.61 14.89
C TYR A 55 0.99 2.20 14.01
N PHE A 56 1.92 1.36 13.58
CA PHE A 56 3.04 1.76 12.74
C PHE A 56 2.64 1.73 11.26
N LEU A 57 2.76 2.89 10.59
CA LEU A 57 2.50 2.99 9.15
C LEU A 57 3.75 2.56 8.36
N PRO A 58 3.59 1.77 7.29
CA PRO A 58 4.67 1.37 6.41
C PRO A 58 5.16 2.56 5.56
N TYR A 59 6.45 2.53 5.23
CA TYR A 59 7.06 3.52 4.35
C TYR A 59 6.47 3.45 2.93
N PRO A 60 6.15 4.60 2.29
CA PRO A 60 5.45 4.63 1.00
C PRO A 60 6.29 4.14 -0.18
N GLY A 61 7.62 4.10 -0.01
CA GLY A 61 8.55 3.72 -1.08
C GLY A 61 8.54 4.78 -2.20
N MET A 62 7.92 4.46 -3.34
CA MET A 62 7.85 5.36 -4.50
C MET A 62 6.57 6.21 -4.48
N LEU A 63 6.72 7.53 -4.59
CA LEU A 63 5.61 8.47 -4.63
C LEU A 63 4.95 8.55 -6.02
N PRO A 64 3.64 8.83 -6.09
CA PRO A 64 2.95 9.22 -7.31
C PRO A 64 3.60 10.44 -7.97
N GLY A 65 3.60 10.51 -9.31
CA GLY A 65 4.09 11.67 -10.08
C GLY A 65 5.29 11.40 -11.01
N SER A 66 5.85 10.18 -11.00
CA SER A 66 6.99 9.80 -11.84
C SER A 66 6.66 8.65 -12.82
N PRO A 67 7.37 8.49 -13.95
CA PRO A 67 7.18 7.36 -14.86
C PRO A 67 7.36 5.98 -14.21
N VAL A 68 8.26 5.87 -13.23
CA VAL A 68 8.50 4.64 -12.46
C VAL A 68 7.30 4.25 -11.58
N TYR A 69 6.48 5.22 -11.18
CA TYR A 69 5.24 4.96 -10.45
C TYR A 69 4.21 4.20 -11.31
N THR A 70 4.14 4.47 -12.61
CA THR A 70 3.23 3.78 -13.53
C THR A 70 3.54 2.28 -13.59
N LEU A 71 4.84 1.90 -13.66
CA LEU A 71 5.25 0.50 -13.64
C LEU A 71 4.84 -0.18 -12.33
N LYS A 72 5.02 0.50 -11.19
CA LYS A 72 4.53 0.02 -9.89
C LYS A 72 3.00 -0.15 -9.89
N ALA A 73 2.26 0.81 -10.44
CA ALA A 73 0.80 0.75 -10.47
C ALA A 73 0.30 -0.45 -11.30
N ILE A 74 0.96 -0.75 -12.42
CA ILE A 74 0.67 -1.94 -13.24
C ILE A 74 0.95 -3.21 -12.45
N ARG A 75 2.12 -3.32 -11.81
CA ARG A 75 2.45 -4.46 -10.94
C ARG A 75 1.39 -4.66 -9.85
N ASP A 76 1.04 -3.60 -9.14
CA ASP A 76 0.03 -3.67 -8.07
C ASP A 76 -1.33 -4.14 -8.61
N ARG A 77 -1.71 -3.72 -9.82
CA ARG A 77 -2.93 -4.14 -10.50
C ARG A 77 -2.91 -5.62 -10.88
N LEU A 78 -1.78 -6.12 -11.36
CA LEU A 78 -1.60 -7.55 -11.65
C LEU A 78 -1.72 -8.36 -10.37
N ILE A 79 -1.04 -7.94 -9.29
CA ILE A 79 -1.14 -8.61 -7.99
C ILE A 79 -2.60 -8.61 -7.50
N GLU A 80 -3.31 -7.48 -7.58
CA GLU A 80 -4.73 -7.39 -7.21
C GLU A 80 -5.59 -8.42 -7.97
N LEU A 81 -5.33 -8.64 -9.25
CA LEU A 81 -6.06 -9.60 -10.09
C LEU A 81 -5.72 -11.06 -9.77
N PHE A 82 -4.50 -11.34 -9.36
CA PHE A 82 -4.03 -12.71 -9.07
C PHE A 82 -4.36 -13.18 -7.65
N ILE A 83 -4.72 -12.30 -6.72
CA ILE A 83 -5.12 -12.71 -5.36
C ILE A 83 -6.60 -13.10 -5.38
N SER A 84 -6.87 -14.41 -5.36
CA SER A 84 -8.24 -14.95 -5.29
C SER A 84 -8.77 -15.14 -3.86
N ASP A 85 -7.87 -15.26 -2.88
CA ASP A 85 -8.22 -15.46 -1.47
C ASP A 85 -8.65 -14.12 -0.84
N PRO A 86 -9.88 -13.98 -0.33
CA PRO A 86 -10.38 -12.72 0.21
C PRO A 86 -9.62 -12.26 1.46
N LEU A 87 -9.10 -13.17 2.29
CA LEU A 87 -8.31 -12.78 3.45
C LEU A 87 -6.99 -12.14 3.02
N LYS A 88 -6.27 -12.81 2.10
CA LYS A 88 -5.02 -12.27 1.53
C LYS A 88 -5.26 -10.98 0.75
N LYS A 89 -6.40 -10.86 0.09
CA LYS A 89 -6.79 -9.68 -0.68
C LYS A 89 -7.09 -8.50 0.25
N GLY A 90 -7.76 -8.77 1.37
CA GLY A 90 -7.96 -7.82 2.45
C GLY A 90 -6.64 -7.30 3.01
N ASP A 91 -5.68 -8.19 3.30
CA ASP A 91 -4.32 -7.82 3.74
C ASP A 91 -3.58 -6.95 2.71
N PHE A 92 -3.66 -7.32 1.44
CA PHE A 92 -3.06 -6.54 0.35
C PHE A 92 -3.66 -5.14 0.29
N TYR A 93 -4.99 -5.02 0.37
CA TYR A 93 -5.66 -3.72 0.34
C TYR A 93 -5.31 -2.86 1.57
N LEU A 94 -5.22 -3.45 2.76
CA LEU A 94 -4.79 -2.74 3.98
C LEU A 94 -3.38 -2.16 3.79
N LEU A 95 -2.44 -2.98 3.35
CA LEU A 95 -1.07 -2.53 3.07
C LEU A 95 -1.01 -1.41 2.03
N GLN A 96 -1.86 -1.49 1.01
CA GLN A 96 -1.93 -0.50 -0.06
C GLN A 96 -2.59 0.81 0.38
N ALA A 97 -3.50 0.76 1.37
CA ALA A 97 -4.07 1.92 2.02
C ALA A 97 -3.00 2.65 2.84
N ASP A 98 -2.36 1.93 3.77
CA ASP A 98 -1.37 2.51 4.69
C ASP A 98 -0.20 3.17 3.94
N LYS A 99 0.29 2.54 2.86
CA LYS A 99 1.34 3.11 2.00
C LYS A 99 0.91 4.38 1.27
N ARG A 100 -0.36 4.47 0.88
CA ARG A 100 -0.87 5.66 0.18
C ARG A 100 -1.10 6.80 1.14
N LEU A 101 -1.52 6.53 2.38
CA LEU A 101 -1.59 7.55 3.41
C LEU A 101 -0.22 8.21 3.64
N THR A 102 0.83 7.42 3.83
CA THR A 102 2.18 7.97 4.02
C THR A 102 2.70 8.67 2.77
N ALA A 103 2.34 8.20 1.57
CA ALA A 103 2.67 8.89 0.32
C ALA A 103 1.95 10.25 0.22
N ALA A 104 0.67 10.31 0.63
CA ALA A 104 -0.11 11.53 0.63
C ALA A 104 0.50 12.57 1.59
N VAL A 105 0.91 12.17 2.80
CA VAL A 105 1.62 13.06 3.74
C VAL A 105 2.89 13.62 3.10
N ALA A 106 3.73 12.76 2.50
CA ALA A 106 4.97 13.19 1.87
C ALA A 106 4.74 14.13 0.66
N LEU A 107 3.69 13.92 -0.11
CA LEU A 107 3.29 14.82 -1.21
C LEU A 107 2.75 16.15 -0.69
N PHE A 108 1.98 16.11 0.40
CA PHE A 108 1.42 17.30 1.03
C PHE A 108 2.53 18.21 1.56
N ASP A 109 3.50 17.62 2.27
CA ASP A 109 4.67 18.33 2.81
C ASP A 109 5.59 18.89 1.69
N LYS A 110 5.58 18.28 0.50
CA LYS A 110 6.27 18.79 -0.71
C LYS A 110 5.53 19.92 -1.42
N GLY A 111 4.31 20.25 -1.01
CA GLY A 111 3.46 21.26 -1.67
C GLY A 111 2.66 20.74 -2.86
N GLU A 112 2.75 19.45 -3.20
CA GLU A 112 1.96 18.81 -4.26
C GLU A 112 0.53 18.48 -3.78
N ARG A 113 -0.18 19.48 -3.28
CA ARG A 113 -1.42 19.32 -2.49
C ARG A 113 -2.55 18.59 -3.22
N GLU A 114 -2.74 18.83 -4.51
CA GLU A 114 -3.76 18.14 -5.32
C GLU A 114 -3.43 16.64 -5.52
N ILE A 115 -2.16 16.33 -5.74
CA ILE A 115 -1.69 14.94 -5.88
C ILE A 115 -1.77 14.24 -4.52
N ALA A 116 -1.47 14.96 -3.43
CA ALA A 116 -1.61 14.47 -2.08
C ALA A 116 -3.07 14.11 -1.75
N GLU A 117 -4.03 15.00 -2.02
CA GLU A 117 -5.46 14.75 -1.78
C GLU A 117 -5.96 13.55 -2.57
N THR A 118 -5.70 13.49 -3.88
CA THR A 118 -6.14 12.36 -4.69
C THR A 118 -5.49 11.03 -4.26
N THR A 119 -4.25 11.08 -3.73
CA THR A 119 -3.56 9.92 -3.16
C THR A 119 -4.18 9.49 -1.84
N LEU A 120 -4.55 10.45 -1.00
CA LEU A 120 -5.27 10.23 0.25
C LEU A 120 -6.65 9.60 0.00
N SER A 121 -7.45 10.18 -0.91
CA SER A 121 -8.75 9.62 -1.31
C SER A 121 -8.63 8.17 -1.78
N LYS A 122 -7.53 7.83 -2.49
CA LYS A 122 -7.25 6.44 -2.87
C LYS A 122 -6.89 5.59 -1.66
N ALA A 123 -6.10 6.09 -0.71
CA ALA A 123 -5.77 5.37 0.52
C ALA A 123 -7.05 4.89 1.23
N GLU A 124 -8.00 5.79 1.43
CA GLU A 124 -9.27 5.48 2.12
C GLU A 124 -10.14 4.49 1.34
N LYS A 125 -10.17 4.58 0.02
CA LYS A 125 -10.86 3.58 -0.83
C LYS A 125 -10.23 2.19 -0.71
N TYR A 126 -8.91 2.10 -0.60
CA TYR A 126 -8.22 0.82 -0.36
C TYR A 126 -8.52 0.30 1.05
N LEU A 127 -8.61 1.18 2.04
CA LEU A 127 -8.98 0.80 3.41
C LEU A 127 -10.41 0.23 3.47
N GLU A 128 -11.37 0.87 2.79
CA GLU A 128 -12.74 0.36 2.68
C GLU A 128 -12.80 -0.99 1.94
N LYS A 129 -12.02 -1.15 0.86
CA LYS A 129 -11.90 -2.44 0.15
C LYS A 129 -11.36 -3.54 1.05
N SER A 130 -10.36 -3.25 1.89
CA SER A 130 -9.82 -4.21 2.85
C SER A 130 -10.90 -4.73 3.80
N LEU A 131 -11.71 -3.82 4.35
CA LEU A 131 -12.82 -4.19 5.21
C LEU A 131 -13.89 -5.00 4.47
N ASN A 132 -14.22 -4.65 3.23
CA ASN A 132 -15.21 -5.37 2.45
C ASN A 132 -14.78 -6.81 2.13
N GLU A 133 -13.51 -7.04 1.79
CA GLU A 133 -12.99 -8.41 1.61
C GLU A 133 -13.01 -9.19 2.93
N THR A 134 -12.68 -8.52 4.04
CA THR A 134 -12.73 -9.11 5.39
C THR A 134 -14.16 -9.54 5.78
N ASP A 135 -15.16 -8.76 5.38
CA ASP A 135 -16.57 -9.09 5.55
C ASP A 135 -17.00 -10.31 4.72
N VAL A 136 -16.43 -10.47 3.51
CA VAL A 136 -16.59 -11.72 2.73
C VAL A 136 -15.99 -12.92 3.48
N VAL A 137 -14.81 -12.79 4.09
CA VAL A 137 -14.20 -13.85 4.90
C VAL A 137 -15.12 -14.24 6.07
N LYS A 138 -15.64 -13.26 6.83
CA LYS A 138 -16.60 -13.53 7.93
C LYS A 138 -17.85 -14.25 7.44
N ARG A 139 -18.45 -13.81 6.33
CA ARG A 139 -19.65 -14.46 5.75
C ARG A 139 -19.41 -15.90 5.32
N ARG A 140 -18.17 -16.26 4.98
CA ARG A 140 -17.76 -17.63 4.67
C ARG A 140 -17.51 -18.49 5.92
N GLY A 141 -17.74 -17.96 7.12
CA GLY A 141 -17.48 -18.65 8.38
C GLY A 141 -15.99 -18.80 8.69
N GLN A 142 -15.12 -18.08 7.98
CA GLN A 142 -13.67 -18.11 8.19
C GLN A 142 -13.25 -17.08 9.24
N ASN A 143 -12.16 -17.37 9.96
CA ASN A 143 -11.62 -16.45 10.94
C ASN A 143 -10.93 -15.26 10.26
N ALA A 144 -11.44 -14.06 10.50
CA ALA A 144 -10.87 -12.80 10.00
C ALA A 144 -10.51 -11.83 11.13
N ASN A 145 -10.48 -12.30 12.38
CA ASN A 145 -10.40 -11.44 13.57
C ASN A 145 -9.13 -10.59 13.61
N ASP A 146 -7.97 -11.17 13.28
CA ASP A 146 -6.70 -10.43 13.24
C ASP A 146 -6.76 -9.29 12.22
N LEU A 147 -7.28 -9.56 11.03
CA LEU A 147 -7.39 -8.55 9.98
C LEU A 147 -8.37 -7.44 10.36
N ILE A 148 -9.51 -7.77 10.97
CA ILE A 148 -10.46 -6.76 11.51
C ILE A 148 -9.77 -5.85 12.52
N ASP A 149 -8.99 -6.44 13.42
CA ASP A 149 -8.30 -5.72 14.49
C ASP A 149 -7.24 -4.77 13.92
N ARG A 150 -6.48 -5.23 12.91
CA ARG A 150 -5.51 -4.41 12.20
C ARG A 150 -6.16 -3.29 11.39
N ILE A 151 -7.26 -3.57 10.68
CA ILE A 151 -8.03 -2.54 9.96
C ILE A 151 -8.55 -1.49 10.93
N GLY A 152 -9.09 -1.88 12.08
CA GLY A 152 -9.54 -0.94 13.11
C GLY A 152 -8.42 -0.01 13.57
N LYS A 153 -7.26 -0.57 13.94
CA LYS A 153 -6.08 0.22 14.34
C LYS A 153 -5.55 1.14 13.23
N SER A 154 -5.46 0.62 12.00
CA SER A 154 -5.08 1.41 10.83
C SER A 154 -6.06 2.55 10.58
N SER A 155 -7.37 2.31 10.62
CA SER A 155 -8.39 3.34 10.40
C SER A 155 -8.36 4.46 11.44
N GLU A 156 -8.08 4.15 12.71
CA GLU A 156 -7.83 5.17 13.74
C GLU A 156 -6.55 5.96 13.47
N LYS A 157 -5.51 5.30 12.96
CA LYS A 157 -4.28 5.99 12.55
C LYS A 157 -4.49 6.89 11.33
N HIS A 158 -5.29 6.44 10.37
CA HIS A 158 -5.69 7.23 9.21
C HIS A 158 -6.42 8.50 9.65
N LYS A 159 -7.39 8.41 10.57
CA LYS A 159 -8.07 9.58 11.15
C LYS A 159 -7.09 10.57 11.77
N GLU A 160 -6.17 10.10 12.62
CA GLU A 160 -5.14 10.93 13.27
C GLU A 160 -4.32 11.71 12.24
N VAL A 161 -3.82 11.02 11.21
CA VAL A 161 -2.98 11.63 10.16
C VAL A 161 -3.79 12.61 9.30
N ILE A 162 -5.02 12.23 8.92
CA ILE A 162 -5.90 13.07 8.08
C ILE A 162 -6.27 14.36 8.82
N MET A 163 -6.54 14.30 10.12
CA MET A 163 -6.77 15.50 10.93
C MET A 163 -5.59 16.46 10.85
N GLY A 164 -4.36 15.95 10.99
CA GLY A 164 -3.15 16.77 10.87
C GLY A 164 -2.92 17.36 9.48
N LEU A 165 -3.43 16.72 8.41
CA LEU A 165 -3.43 17.31 7.06
C LEU A 165 -4.53 18.36 6.90
N GLN A 166 -5.71 18.12 7.48
CA GLN A 166 -6.85 19.05 7.42
C GLN A 166 -6.51 20.38 8.09
N GLU A 167 -5.84 20.35 9.25
CA GLU A 167 -5.40 21.56 9.97
C GLU A 167 -4.45 22.46 9.15
N LYS A 168 -3.77 21.89 8.15
CA LYS A 168 -2.83 22.60 7.26
C LYS A 168 -3.43 22.95 5.90
N ALA A 169 -4.66 22.50 5.63
CA ALA A 169 -5.36 22.71 4.38
C ALA A 169 -6.34 23.88 4.51
N GLU A 170 -6.69 24.50 3.39
CA GLU A 170 -7.61 25.65 3.35
C GLU A 170 -8.61 25.48 2.20
N GLY A 171 -9.81 26.03 2.38
CA GLY A 171 -10.84 26.12 1.34
C GLY A 171 -11.32 24.76 0.82
N GLU A 172 -11.43 24.62 -0.51
CA GLU A 172 -11.91 23.39 -1.16
C GLU A 172 -11.07 22.16 -0.85
N LEU A 173 -9.76 22.32 -0.66
CA LEU A 173 -8.86 21.22 -0.33
C LEU A 173 -9.18 20.63 1.05
N GLU A 174 -9.47 21.49 2.02
CA GLU A 174 -9.86 21.08 3.37
C GLU A 174 -11.14 20.24 3.33
N GLN A 175 -12.13 20.65 2.53
CA GLN A 175 -13.38 19.90 2.38
C GLN A 175 -13.16 18.50 1.77
N ARG A 176 -12.32 18.39 0.74
CA ARG A 176 -11.98 17.07 0.16
C ARG A 176 -11.23 16.17 1.13
N ILE A 177 -10.32 16.73 1.93
CA ILE A 177 -9.63 15.99 3.00
C ILE A 177 -10.62 15.52 4.08
N LYS A 178 -11.60 16.35 4.43
CA LYS A 178 -12.68 16.00 5.36
C LYS A 178 -13.54 14.84 4.88
N GLU A 179 -13.76 14.70 3.57
CA GLU A 179 -14.44 13.51 3.02
C GLU A 179 -13.63 12.23 3.25
N SER A 180 -12.31 12.29 3.10
CA SER A 180 -11.41 11.17 3.40
C SER A 180 -11.46 10.81 4.89
N TYR A 181 -11.51 11.81 5.80
CA TYR A 181 -11.69 11.57 7.22
C TYR A 181 -12.98 10.80 7.54
N LYS A 182 -14.11 11.23 6.95
CA LYS A 182 -15.41 10.56 7.14
C LYS A 182 -15.37 9.10 6.68
N LEU A 183 -14.64 8.81 5.61
CA LEU A 183 -14.50 7.44 5.12
C LEU A 183 -13.68 6.58 6.10
N ALA A 184 -12.57 7.10 6.61
CA ALA A 184 -11.76 6.45 7.64
C ALA A 184 -12.59 6.15 8.91
N GLU A 185 -13.39 7.13 9.36
CA GLU A 185 -14.30 7.00 10.50
C GLU A 185 -15.36 5.91 10.28
N LYS A 186 -16.00 5.91 9.11
CA LYS A 186 -16.96 4.86 8.73
C LYS A 186 -16.32 3.47 8.76
N VAL A 187 -15.08 3.33 8.28
CA VAL A 187 -14.37 2.05 8.32
C VAL A 187 -14.07 1.63 9.77
N SER A 188 -13.59 2.54 10.62
CA SER A 188 -13.33 2.25 12.04
C SER A 188 -14.58 1.76 12.77
N GLN A 189 -15.71 2.45 12.59
CA GLN A 189 -16.98 2.09 13.19
C GLN A 189 -17.45 0.70 12.74
N ARG A 190 -17.34 0.41 11.43
CA ARG A 190 -17.71 -0.91 10.88
C ARG A 190 -16.76 -2.01 11.35
N ALA A 191 -15.46 -1.76 11.45
CA ALA A 191 -14.51 -2.73 12.01
C ALA A 191 -14.86 -3.05 13.47
N SER A 192 -15.22 -2.04 14.26
CA SER A 192 -15.64 -2.19 15.65
C SER A 192 -16.93 -3.02 15.79
N SER A 193 -17.93 -2.79 14.94
CA SER A 193 -19.17 -3.58 14.95
C SER A 193 -18.95 -5.03 14.48
N MET A 194 -18.08 -5.24 13.49
CA MET A 194 -17.66 -6.57 13.06
C MET A 194 -16.91 -7.34 14.15
N ARG A 195 -16.19 -6.64 15.02
CA ARG A 195 -15.53 -7.22 16.20
C ARG A 195 -16.51 -7.56 17.32
N ALA A 196 -17.55 -6.75 17.52
CA ALA A 196 -18.54 -6.97 18.57
C ALA A 196 -19.50 -8.14 18.26
N SER A 197 -19.71 -8.46 16.98
CA SER A 197 -20.49 -9.62 16.51
C SER A 197 -19.71 -10.95 16.56
N ARG A 198 -18.92 -11.15 17.61
CA ARG A 198 -18.18 -12.39 17.91
C ARG A 198 -19.03 -13.36 18.71
#